data_AF-A0A447JNW2-F1
#
_entry.id   AF-A0A447JNW2-F1
#
_cell.length_a   1.000
_cell.length_b   1.000
_cell.length_c   1.000
_cell.angle_alpha   90.00
_cell.angle_beta   90.00
_cell.angle_gamma   90.00
#
_symmetry.space_group_name_H-M   'P 1'
#
loop_
_entity.id
_entity.type
_entity.pdbx_description
1 polymer ?
#
loop_
_entity_poly.entity_id
_entity_poly.type
_entity_poly.pdbx_seq_one_letter_code
_entity_poly.pdbx_strand_id
1 'polypeptide(L)'
;MQIAPVESSFTVTLQSGDAAAQVQVSCLPIVRYASARLMIDAPALGNAKLTVEIADVTQADERTVTLIANQPQLITRLLAGHHYTVNLQPAMINNRFIAAPIQLTGFIPASAQVAEVAVAYQQSALDTASFVTVDATILGLPDGVAPQRYLFSSGKYQYSLMLESGSDRQTLALRFAPGLYDVQTDDIFIDSVPWRCEQGRAATVVAKGQPCGAGVSARRGRYR
;
A
#
# COMPACT_ATOMS: atom_id res chain seq x y z
N MET A 1 -9.54 14.57 -19.14
CA MET A 1 -9.12 14.34 -20.53
C MET A 1 -10.12 13.37 -21.15
N GLN A 2 -10.75 13.74 -22.27
CA GLN A 2 -11.75 12.94 -22.99
C GLN A 2 -11.21 12.67 -24.39
N ILE A 3 -11.21 11.41 -24.81
CA ILE A 3 -10.95 11.02 -26.20
C ILE A 3 -12.26 10.40 -26.69
N ALA A 4 -12.89 11.02 -27.68
CA ALA A 4 -14.14 10.55 -28.26
C ALA A 4 -14.05 10.67 -29.79
N PRO A 5 -14.56 9.68 -30.54
CA PRO A 5 -14.73 9.82 -31.98
C PRO A 5 -15.74 10.92 -32.27
N VAL A 6 -15.48 11.71 -33.32
CA VAL A 6 -16.32 12.86 -33.73
C VAL A 6 -17.68 12.38 -34.25
N GLU A 7 -17.74 11.18 -34.82
CA GLU A 7 -18.95 10.55 -35.34
C GLU A 7 -19.27 9.26 -34.57
N SER A 8 -20.55 8.94 -34.41
CA SER A 8 -21.03 7.73 -33.71
C SER A 8 -20.88 6.45 -34.55
N SER A 9 -20.59 6.59 -35.84
CA SER A 9 -20.33 5.49 -36.76
C SER A 9 -19.59 6.02 -37.98
N PHE A 10 -18.83 5.16 -38.67
CA PHE A 10 -18.26 5.46 -39.98
C PHE A 10 -18.64 4.37 -40.99
N THR A 11 -18.78 4.75 -42.25
CA THR A 11 -19.12 3.80 -43.33
C THR A 11 -17.86 3.33 -44.02
N VAL A 12 -17.71 2.02 -44.14
CA VAL A 12 -16.62 1.38 -44.89
C VAL A 12 -17.19 0.70 -46.11
N THR A 13 -16.59 0.94 -47.27
CA THR A 13 -16.91 0.17 -48.49
C THR A 13 -15.98 -1.03 -48.55
N LEU A 14 -16.56 -2.24 -48.49
CA LEU A 14 -15.85 -3.49 -48.73
C LEU A 14 -16.02 -3.87 -50.20
N GLN A 15 -14.91 -4.08 -50.91
CA GLN A 15 -14.92 -4.58 -52.28
C GLN A 15 -14.32 -5.98 -52.34
N SER A 16 -15.01 -6.88 -53.05
CA SER A 16 -14.51 -8.21 -53.38
C SER A 16 -14.94 -8.55 -54.82
N GLY A 17 -13.97 -8.57 -55.74
CA GLY A 17 -14.27 -8.64 -57.18
C GLY A 17 -15.12 -7.44 -57.63
N ASP A 18 -16.18 -7.70 -58.39
CA ASP A 18 -17.13 -6.69 -58.86
C ASP A 18 -18.23 -6.34 -57.82
N ALA A 19 -18.24 -7.01 -56.67
CA ALA A 19 -19.21 -6.73 -55.61
C ALA A 19 -18.66 -5.68 -54.64
N ALA A 20 -19.42 -4.60 -54.45
CA ALA A 20 -19.17 -3.60 -53.41
C ALA A 20 -20.33 -3.60 -52.40
N ALA A 21 -19.99 -3.61 -51.12
CA ALA A 21 -20.95 -3.47 -50.02
C ALA A 21 -20.54 -2.33 -49.11
N GLN A 22 -21.50 -1.49 -48.73
CA GLN A 22 -21.29 -0.50 -47.66
C GLN A 22 -21.66 -1.12 -46.33
N VAL A 23 -20.73 -1.10 -45.39
CA VAL A 23 -20.92 -1.58 -44.02
C VAL A 23 -20.76 -0.39 -43.08
N GLN A 24 -21.75 -0.19 -42.23
CA GLN A 24 -21.69 0.84 -41.19
C GLN A 24 -21.03 0.24 -39.94
N VAL A 25 -19.90 0.82 -39.53
CA VAL A 25 -19.17 0.41 -38.34
C VAL A 25 -19.52 1.39 -37.22
N SER A 26 -20.16 0.90 -36.17
CA SER A 26 -20.49 1.73 -35.00
C SER A 26 -19.23 2.02 -34.19
N CYS A 27 -19.04 3.28 -33.81
CA CYS A 27 -18.01 3.65 -32.87
C CYS A 27 -18.38 3.12 -31.47
N LEU A 28 -17.38 2.66 -30.72
CA LEU A 28 -17.60 2.25 -29.33
C LEU A 28 -18.07 3.46 -28.48
N PRO A 29 -18.94 3.23 -27.47
CA PRO A 29 -19.40 4.30 -26.59
C PRO A 29 -18.23 5.00 -25.90
N ILE A 30 -18.40 6.31 -25.63
CA ILE A 30 -17.38 7.14 -24.98
C ILE A 30 -17.06 6.56 -23.60
N VAL A 31 -15.80 6.16 -23.42
CA VAL A 31 -15.30 5.73 -22.12
C VAL A 31 -14.87 6.96 -21.32
N ARG A 32 -15.55 7.21 -20.20
CA ARG A 32 -15.18 8.28 -19.27
C ARG A 32 -14.38 7.68 -18.12
N TYR A 33 -13.20 8.25 -17.86
CA TYR A 33 -12.42 7.90 -16.68
C TYR A 33 -12.75 8.81 -15.49
N ALA A 34 -12.65 8.24 -14.31
CA ALA A 34 -12.81 8.87 -13.02
C ALA A 34 -11.62 8.51 -12.10
N SER A 35 -11.60 9.11 -10.91
CA SER A 35 -10.59 8.85 -9.89
C SER A 35 -11.25 8.68 -8.53
N ALA A 36 -10.59 7.92 -7.66
CA ALA A 36 -11.01 7.73 -6.28
C ALA A 36 -9.79 7.82 -5.37
N ARG A 37 -9.98 8.32 -4.15
CA ARG A 37 -8.96 8.36 -3.11
C ARG A 37 -9.38 7.36 -2.04
N LEU A 38 -8.61 6.29 -1.92
CA LEU A 38 -8.86 5.21 -0.97
C LEU A 38 -8.05 5.46 0.30
N MET A 39 -8.64 5.20 1.45
CA MET A 39 -7.95 5.30 2.73
C MET A 39 -8.47 4.25 3.71
N ILE A 40 -7.57 3.63 4.45
CA ILE A 40 -7.91 2.84 5.65
C ILE A 40 -7.57 3.71 6.86
N ASP A 41 -8.61 4.20 7.55
CA ASP A 41 -8.46 4.95 8.79
C ASP A 41 -8.31 3.97 9.96
N ALA A 42 -7.06 3.72 10.35
CA ALA A 42 -6.71 2.74 11.35
C ALA A 42 -5.41 3.16 12.07
N PRO A 43 -5.47 4.11 13.04
CA PRO A 43 -4.27 4.69 13.65
C PRO A 43 -3.31 3.64 14.25
N ALA A 44 -3.86 2.54 14.75
CA ALA A 44 -3.10 1.44 15.34
C ALA A 44 -2.29 0.60 14.33
N LEU A 45 -2.55 0.71 13.02
CA LEU A 45 -1.77 0.06 11.97
C LEU A 45 -0.54 0.87 11.55
N GLY A 46 -0.40 2.10 12.06
CA GLY A 46 0.70 2.97 11.71
C GLY A 46 0.76 3.25 10.21
N ASN A 47 1.93 3.07 9.58
CA ASN A 47 2.10 3.22 8.12
C ASN A 47 2.27 1.84 7.45
N ALA A 48 1.63 0.80 8.00
CA ALA A 48 1.70 -0.53 7.41
C ALA A 48 1.13 -0.55 5.98
N LYS A 49 1.70 -1.43 5.15
CA LYS A 49 1.30 -1.60 3.76
C LYS A 49 0.19 -2.65 3.68
N LEU A 50 -0.91 -2.32 3.02
CA LEU A 50 -2.08 -3.18 2.86
C LEU A 50 -2.35 -3.36 1.38
N THR A 51 -2.59 -4.58 0.93
CA THR A 51 -2.93 -4.84 -0.47
C THR A 51 -4.45 -4.91 -0.61
N VAL A 52 -5.00 -4.15 -1.55
CA VAL A 52 -6.41 -4.21 -1.90
C VAL A 52 -6.57 -4.57 -3.38
N GLU A 53 -7.62 -5.31 -3.68
CA GLU A 53 -8.11 -5.54 -5.02
C GLU A 53 -9.33 -4.66 -5.24
N ILE A 54 -9.32 -3.92 -6.35
CA ILE A 54 -10.42 -3.09 -6.80
C ILE A 54 -10.95 -3.76 -8.06
N ALA A 55 -12.21 -4.18 -8.04
CA ALA A 55 -12.85 -4.80 -9.17
C ALA A 55 -14.22 -4.16 -9.41
N ASP A 56 -14.58 -3.97 -10.68
CA ASP A 56 -15.95 -3.65 -11.03
C ASP A 56 -16.84 -4.91 -10.98
N VAL A 57 -18.16 -4.73 -10.96
CA VAL A 57 -19.11 -5.87 -10.88
C VAL A 57 -18.96 -6.87 -12.04
N THR A 58 -18.45 -6.42 -13.19
CA THR A 58 -18.23 -7.28 -14.35
C THR A 58 -16.85 -7.96 -14.35
N GLN A 59 -15.97 -7.61 -13.41
CA GLN A 59 -14.56 -7.99 -13.34
C GLN A 59 -13.73 -7.63 -14.60
N ALA A 60 -14.21 -6.70 -15.41
CA ALA A 60 -13.53 -6.24 -16.61
C ALA A 60 -12.40 -5.23 -16.31
N ASP A 61 -12.47 -4.55 -15.16
CA ASP A 61 -11.41 -3.66 -14.65
C ASP A 61 -11.03 -4.07 -13.22
N GLU A 62 -10.04 -4.96 -13.12
CA GLU A 62 -9.47 -5.43 -11.86
C GLU A 62 -8.07 -4.85 -11.64
N ARG A 63 -7.81 -4.39 -10.40
CA ARG A 63 -6.54 -3.78 -10.02
C ARG A 63 -6.11 -4.16 -8.63
N THR A 64 -4.87 -4.61 -8.50
CA THR A 64 -4.20 -4.73 -7.22
C THR A 64 -3.47 -3.44 -6.88
N VAL A 65 -3.74 -2.90 -5.70
CA VAL A 65 -3.13 -1.66 -5.21
C VAL A 65 -2.60 -1.87 -3.80
N THR A 66 -1.38 -1.39 -3.53
CA THR A 66 -0.85 -1.30 -2.17
C THR A 66 -1.22 0.05 -1.57
N LEU A 67 -2.06 0.04 -0.53
CA LEU A 67 -2.39 1.16 0.34
C LEU A 67 -1.38 1.30 1.48
N ILE A 68 -1.16 2.53 1.94
CA ILE A 68 -0.48 2.80 3.21
C ILE A 68 -1.55 3.19 4.23
N ALA A 69 -1.63 2.49 5.35
CA ALA A 69 -2.61 2.79 6.40
C ALA A 69 -2.51 4.25 6.84
N ASN A 70 -3.66 4.87 7.13
CA ASN A 70 -3.78 6.28 7.53
C ASN A 70 -3.30 7.31 6.50
N GLN A 71 -3.06 6.89 5.25
CA GLN A 71 -2.70 7.78 4.16
C GLN A 71 -3.69 7.65 3.00
N PRO A 72 -4.21 8.78 2.48
CA PRO A 72 -5.03 8.74 1.29
C PRO A 72 -4.22 8.39 0.05
N GLN A 73 -4.73 7.45 -0.75
CA GLN A 73 -4.09 7.04 -2.00
C GLN A 73 -5.00 7.28 -3.20
N LEU A 74 -4.51 8.09 -4.14
CA LEU A 74 -5.24 8.40 -5.37
C LEU A 74 -5.11 7.26 -6.38
N ILE A 75 -6.26 6.70 -6.76
CA ILE A 75 -6.45 5.73 -7.83
C ILE A 75 -7.04 6.47 -9.02
N THR A 76 -6.39 6.33 -10.18
CA THR A 76 -6.80 7.00 -11.42
C THR A 76 -7.21 5.99 -12.48
N ARG A 77 -7.91 6.47 -13.52
CA ARG A 77 -8.36 5.68 -14.67
C ARG A 77 -9.39 4.59 -14.33
N LEU A 78 -10.24 4.80 -13.33
CA LEU A 78 -11.43 3.97 -13.12
C LEU A 78 -12.50 4.35 -14.13
N LEU A 79 -13.37 3.43 -14.54
CA LEU A 79 -14.51 3.72 -15.41
C LEU A 79 -15.59 4.49 -14.63
N ALA A 80 -15.96 5.67 -15.12
CA ALA A 80 -16.95 6.52 -14.48
C ALA A 80 -18.34 5.88 -14.53
N GLY A 81 -19.07 5.92 -13.41
CA GLY A 81 -20.43 5.36 -13.31
C GLY A 81 -20.49 3.84 -13.10
N HIS A 82 -19.35 3.14 -13.09
CA HIS A 82 -19.29 1.72 -12.77
C HIS A 82 -19.29 1.51 -11.26
N HIS A 83 -19.91 0.43 -10.80
CA HIS A 83 -19.87 0.04 -9.41
C HIS A 83 -18.62 -0.80 -9.14
N TYR A 84 -17.77 -0.31 -8.25
CA TYR A 84 -16.55 -0.98 -7.82
C TYR A 84 -16.69 -1.49 -6.40
N THR A 85 -16.01 -2.61 -6.10
CA THR A 85 -15.81 -3.11 -4.75
C THR A 85 -14.34 -3.15 -4.41
N VAL A 86 -14.00 -2.84 -3.16
CA VAL A 86 -12.65 -2.96 -2.61
C VAL A 86 -12.58 -4.20 -1.73
N ASN A 87 -11.77 -5.17 -2.14
CA ASN A 87 -11.44 -6.37 -1.39
C ASN A 87 -10.06 -6.24 -0.75
N LEU A 88 -10.01 -6.18 0.58
CA LEU A 88 -8.77 -6.11 1.33
C LEU A 88 -8.16 -7.51 1.49
N GLN A 89 -6.94 -7.69 0.97
CA GLN A 89 -6.19 -8.92 1.15
C GLN A 89 -5.76 -9.09 2.62
N PRO A 90 -5.88 -10.30 3.19
CA PRO A 90 -5.52 -10.54 4.57
C PRO A 90 -4.05 -10.20 4.90
N ALA A 91 -3.82 -9.55 6.03
CA ALA A 91 -2.49 -9.16 6.49
C ALA A 91 -2.34 -9.34 8.01
N MET A 92 -1.10 -9.60 8.47
CA MET A 92 -0.76 -9.63 9.90
C MET A 92 0.03 -8.39 10.25
N ILE A 93 -0.60 -7.44 10.95
CA ILE A 93 -0.02 -6.13 11.26
C ILE A 93 -0.11 -5.90 12.76
N ASN A 94 1.01 -5.55 13.40
CA ASN A 94 1.05 -5.17 14.81
C ASN A 94 0.34 -6.17 15.75
N ASN A 95 0.60 -7.46 15.58
CA ASN A 95 -0.05 -8.56 16.33
C ASN A 95 -1.57 -8.68 16.13
N ARG A 96 -2.09 -8.19 15.01
CA ARG A 96 -3.49 -8.31 14.61
C ARG A 96 -3.61 -8.94 13.24
N PHE A 97 -4.64 -9.74 13.06
CA PHE A 97 -5.10 -10.18 11.75
C PHE A 97 -6.06 -9.13 11.21
N ILE A 98 -5.76 -8.60 10.02
CA ILE A 98 -6.55 -7.59 9.32
C ILE A 98 -7.08 -8.22 8.05
N ALA A 99 -8.39 -8.09 7.80
CA ALA A 99 -9.03 -8.67 6.63
C ALA A 99 -10.22 -7.83 6.17
N ALA A 100 -10.69 -8.08 4.95
CA ALA A 100 -11.96 -7.55 4.48
C ALA A 100 -13.13 -8.03 5.37
N PRO A 101 -14.13 -7.18 5.64
CA PRO A 101 -15.40 -7.60 6.23
C PRO A 101 -16.22 -8.44 5.24
N ILE A 102 -17.29 -9.08 5.72
CA ILE A 102 -18.22 -9.85 4.87
C ILE A 102 -18.84 -8.97 3.78
N GLN A 103 -19.22 -7.73 4.13
CA GLN A 103 -19.74 -6.75 3.18
C GLN A 103 -18.61 -5.81 2.73
N LEU A 104 -18.15 -5.98 1.49
CA LEU A 104 -17.08 -5.18 0.91
C LEU A 104 -17.49 -3.71 0.75
N THR A 105 -16.48 -2.83 0.75
CA THR A 105 -16.70 -1.40 0.48
C THR A 105 -17.03 -1.21 -0.99
N GLY A 106 -18.24 -0.76 -1.29
CA GLY A 106 -18.69 -0.40 -2.64
C GLY A 106 -18.59 1.10 -2.89
N PHE A 107 -18.27 1.50 -4.12
CA PHE A 107 -18.31 2.91 -4.54
C PHE A 107 -18.54 3.06 -6.06
N ILE A 108 -19.03 4.23 -6.47
CA ILE A 108 -19.25 4.58 -7.88
C ILE A 108 -18.47 5.88 -8.17
N PRO A 109 -17.34 5.83 -8.89
CA PRO A 109 -16.57 7.03 -9.18
C PRO A 109 -17.23 7.83 -10.32
N ALA A 110 -17.30 9.15 -10.17
CA ALA A 110 -17.89 10.05 -11.15
C ALA A 110 -16.80 10.81 -11.93
N SER A 111 -17.05 11.12 -13.21
CA SER A 111 -16.12 11.92 -14.00
C SER A 111 -15.99 13.33 -13.42
N ALA A 112 -14.78 13.89 -13.47
CA ALA A 112 -14.44 15.23 -12.96
C ALA A 112 -14.52 15.42 -11.43
N GLN A 113 -14.78 14.35 -10.67
CA GLN A 113 -14.73 14.35 -9.21
C GLN A 113 -13.78 13.27 -8.73
N VAL A 114 -13.24 13.44 -7.52
CA VAL A 114 -12.49 12.40 -6.82
C VAL A 114 -13.40 11.84 -5.73
N ALA A 115 -13.77 10.57 -5.86
CA ALA A 115 -14.54 9.89 -4.83
C ALA A 115 -13.66 9.61 -3.61
N GLU A 116 -14.07 10.01 -2.42
CA GLU A 116 -13.37 9.66 -1.17
C GLU A 116 -13.93 8.34 -0.65
N VAL A 117 -13.08 7.32 -0.50
CA VAL A 117 -13.49 5.95 -0.17
C VAL A 117 -12.78 5.49 1.09
N ALA A 118 -13.54 5.40 2.18
CA ALA A 118 -13.10 4.77 3.42
C ALA A 118 -13.18 3.25 3.26
N VAL A 119 -12.03 2.58 3.14
CA VAL A 119 -11.96 1.13 2.97
C VAL A 119 -12.22 0.45 4.30
N ALA A 120 -13.33 -0.29 4.37
CA ALA A 120 -13.72 -1.04 5.55
C ALA A 120 -12.80 -2.25 5.77
N TYR A 121 -12.53 -2.54 7.03
CA TYR A 121 -11.73 -3.67 7.46
C TYR A 121 -12.27 -4.22 8.77
N GLN A 122 -11.94 -5.48 9.07
CA GLN A 122 -12.13 -6.09 10.37
C GLN A 122 -10.78 -6.52 10.94
N GLN A 123 -10.69 -6.57 12.27
CA GLN A 123 -9.47 -6.97 12.95
C GLN A 123 -9.74 -7.92 14.11
N SER A 124 -8.80 -8.83 14.34
CA SER A 124 -8.76 -9.69 15.53
C SER A 124 -7.33 -9.79 16.07
N ALA A 125 -7.19 -10.08 17.36
CA ALA A 125 -5.89 -10.29 17.97
C ALA A 125 -5.27 -11.61 17.47
N LEU A 126 -3.96 -11.63 17.24
CA LEU A 126 -3.22 -12.87 17.00
C LEU A 126 -2.86 -13.54 18.31
N ASP A 127 -2.77 -14.87 18.29
CA ASP A 127 -2.06 -15.61 19.33
C ASP A 127 -0.55 -15.36 19.18
N THR A 128 0.03 -14.76 20.22
CA THR A 128 1.44 -14.35 20.26
C THR A 128 2.26 -15.16 21.25
N ALA A 129 1.74 -16.30 21.74
CA ALA A 129 2.44 -17.13 22.72
C ALA A 129 3.86 -17.54 22.26
N SER A 130 4.00 -17.87 20.98
CA SER A 130 5.27 -18.25 20.33
C SER A 130 6.14 -17.06 19.86
N PHE A 131 5.67 -15.82 20.04
CA PHE A 131 6.36 -14.62 19.58
C PHE A 131 7.40 -14.18 20.60
N VAL A 132 8.37 -13.37 20.19
CA VAL A 132 9.53 -13.00 21.02
C VAL A 132 9.50 -11.52 21.36
N THR A 133 9.94 -11.18 22.57
CA THR A 133 10.26 -9.79 22.89
C THR A 133 11.56 -9.43 22.19
N VAL A 134 11.57 -8.29 21.51
CA VAL A 134 12.73 -7.80 20.77
C VAL A 134 13.23 -6.55 21.47
N ASP A 135 14.55 -6.47 21.64
CA ASP A 135 15.21 -5.23 21.99
C ASP A 135 15.99 -4.75 20.76
N ALA A 136 15.82 -3.48 20.40
CA ALA A 136 16.48 -2.88 19.26
C ALA A 136 17.25 -1.63 19.68
N THR A 137 18.30 -1.32 18.93
CA THR A 137 19.01 -0.04 19.02
C THR A 137 19.06 0.55 17.62
N ILE A 138 18.67 1.81 17.48
CA ILE A 138 18.82 2.54 16.22
C ILE A 138 20.15 3.26 16.25
N LEU A 139 21.05 2.88 15.37
CA LEU A 139 22.36 3.50 15.28
C LEU A 139 22.38 4.52 14.14
N GLY A 140 22.97 5.68 14.41
CA GLY A 140 23.37 6.62 13.35
C GLY A 140 22.44 7.80 13.09
N LEU A 141 21.46 8.07 13.95
CA LEU A 141 20.82 9.39 14.00
C LEU A 141 21.53 10.28 15.04
N PRO A 142 21.71 11.58 14.78
CA PRO A 142 22.17 12.54 15.79
C PRO A 142 21.27 12.59 17.02
N ASP A 143 21.85 12.93 18.17
CA ASP A 143 21.08 13.18 19.39
C ASP A 143 20.10 14.34 19.17
N GLY A 144 18.89 14.22 19.74
CA GLY A 144 17.84 15.24 19.65
C GLY A 144 16.91 15.12 18.43
N VAL A 145 17.07 14.09 17.59
CA VAL A 145 16.11 13.78 16.53
C VAL A 145 14.85 13.17 17.15
N ALA A 146 13.67 13.64 16.73
CA ALA A 146 12.40 13.10 17.21
C ALA A 146 12.26 11.59 16.89
N PRO A 147 11.39 10.86 17.61
CA PRO A 147 11.14 9.45 17.33
C PRO A 147 10.75 9.22 15.87
N GLN A 148 11.24 8.13 15.29
CA GLN A 148 11.03 7.79 13.89
C GLN A 148 10.19 6.54 13.74
N ARG A 149 9.42 6.48 12.65
CA ARG A 149 8.57 5.33 12.36
C ARG A 149 9.34 4.29 11.55
N TYR A 150 9.44 3.09 12.10
CA TYR A 150 10.03 1.94 11.44
C TYR A 150 8.95 0.93 11.05
N LEU A 151 9.08 0.41 9.84
CA LEU A 151 8.30 -0.72 9.32
C LEU A 151 9.22 -1.93 9.23
N PHE A 152 8.92 -2.95 10.04
CA PHE A 152 9.54 -4.26 9.97
C PHE A 152 8.63 -5.18 9.17
N SER A 153 9.15 -5.85 8.15
CA SER A 153 8.38 -6.77 7.29
C SER A 153 9.05 -8.14 7.19
N SER A 154 8.28 -9.21 7.39
CA SER A 154 8.75 -10.59 7.24
C SER A 154 7.62 -11.49 6.72
N GLY A 155 7.67 -11.83 5.43
CA GLY A 155 6.60 -12.56 4.77
C GLY A 155 5.24 -11.90 4.98
N LYS A 156 4.34 -12.57 5.70
CA LYS A 156 2.99 -12.08 6.00
C LYS A 156 2.90 -11.10 7.19
N TYR A 157 3.98 -10.94 7.96
CA TYR A 157 4.00 -10.11 9.16
C TYR A 157 4.56 -8.72 8.88
N GLN A 158 3.91 -7.70 9.46
CA GLN A 158 4.37 -6.33 9.48
C GLN A 158 4.26 -5.74 10.89
N TYR A 159 5.26 -4.96 11.29
CA TYR A 159 5.25 -4.21 12.53
C TYR A 159 5.62 -2.75 12.24
N SER A 160 4.71 -1.83 12.53
CA SER A 160 4.94 -0.39 12.43
C SER A 160 5.05 0.19 13.82
N LEU A 161 6.24 0.68 14.18
CA LEU A 161 6.59 1.13 15.52
C LEU A 161 7.25 2.51 15.48
N MET A 162 6.96 3.34 16.48
CA MET A 162 7.77 4.54 16.76
C MET A 162 8.94 4.13 17.65
N LEU A 163 10.14 4.54 17.30
CA LEU A 163 11.37 4.25 18.05
C LEU A 163 12.15 5.54 18.28
N GLU A 164 12.74 5.70 19.46
CA GLU A 164 13.53 6.88 19.81
C GLU A 164 14.84 6.91 19.01
N SER A 165 15.24 8.12 18.60
CA SER A 165 16.53 8.35 17.93
C SER A 165 17.64 8.49 18.98
N GLY A 166 18.03 7.36 19.56
CA GLY A 166 19.07 7.29 20.58
C GLY A 166 19.87 6.00 20.47
N SER A 167 21.10 6.03 20.99
CA SER A 167 21.99 4.86 21.01
C SER A 167 21.65 3.84 22.10
N ASP A 168 20.69 4.16 22.96
CA ASP A 168 20.22 3.26 23.99
C ASP A 168 19.42 2.09 23.42
N ARG A 169 19.49 0.96 24.11
CA ARG A 169 18.71 -0.23 23.81
C ARG A 169 17.25 -0.02 24.24
N GLN A 170 16.31 -0.22 23.33
CA GLN A 170 14.89 -0.03 23.53
C GLN A 170 14.14 -1.36 23.36
N THR A 171 13.32 -1.72 24.35
CA THR A 171 12.42 -2.88 24.23
C THR A 171 11.22 -2.52 23.38
N LEU A 172 10.99 -3.28 22.31
CA LEU A 172 9.87 -3.03 21.40
C LEU A 172 8.53 -3.36 22.08
N ALA A 173 7.55 -2.49 21.91
CA ALA A 173 6.24 -2.61 22.56
C ALA A 173 5.41 -3.83 22.10
N LEU A 174 5.76 -4.42 20.95
CA LEU A 174 5.10 -5.59 20.38
C LEU A 174 6.02 -6.80 20.43
N ARG A 175 5.44 -7.99 20.63
CA ARG A 175 6.14 -9.26 20.41
C ARG A 175 6.21 -9.54 18.91
N PHE A 176 7.34 -10.03 18.43
CA PHE A 176 7.57 -10.32 17.01
C PHE A 176 7.50 -11.83 16.76
N ALA A 177 6.89 -12.22 15.65
CA ALA A 177 7.06 -13.58 15.14
C ALA A 177 8.55 -13.82 14.83
N PRO A 178 9.14 -14.96 15.19
CA PRO A 178 10.53 -15.26 14.83
C PRO A 178 10.73 -15.23 13.31
N GLY A 179 11.84 -14.67 12.83
CA GLY A 179 12.12 -14.57 11.40
C GLY A 179 13.17 -13.52 11.05
N LEU A 180 13.47 -13.44 9.75
CA LEU A 180 14.28 -12.36 9.18
C LEU A 180 13.35 -11.21 8.77
N TYR A 181 13.65 -10.00 9.22
CA TYR A 181 12.86 -8.82 8.93
C TYR A 181 13.63 -7.84 8.07
N ASP A 182 12.99 -7.39 7.00
CA ASP A 182 13.39 -6.17 6.30
C ASP A 182 12.92 -4.98 7.14
N VAL A 183 13.81 -3.99 7.30
CA VAL A 183 13.52 -2.79 8.10
C VAL A 183 13.54 -1.58 7.18
N GLN A 184 12.43 -0.84 7.17
CA GLN A 184 12.23 0.37 6.38
C GLN A 184 11.88 1.54 7.30
N THR A 185 12.32 2.74 6.94
CA THR A 185 11.92 4.02 7.55
C THR A 185 11.72 5.02 6.42
N ASP A 186 10.88 6.02 6.65
CA ASP A 186 10.77 7.16 5.75
C ASP A 186 12.10 7.94 5.69
N ASP A 187 12.32 8.71 4.62
CA ASP A 187 13.51 9.58 4.51
C ASP A 187 13.50 10.60 5.66
N ILE A 188 14.57 10.62 6.46
CA ILE A 188 14.70 11.52 7.61
C ILE A 188 15.49 12.73 7.16
N PHE A 189 14.97 13.94 7.36
CA PHE A 189 15.67 15.18 7.03
C PHE A 189 16.08 15.92 8.31
N ILE A 190 17.38 16.19 8.42
CA ILE A 190 17.96 16.97 9.52
C ILE A 190 18.67 18.15 8.89
N ASP A 191 18.27 19.37 9.23
CA ASP A 191 18.78 20.61 8.61
C ASP A 191 18.76 20.58 7.07
N SER A 192 17.67 20.06 6.49
CA SER A 192 17.50 19.83 5.04
C SER A 192 18.49 18.82 4.41
N VAL A 193 19.25 18.09 5.23
CA VAL A 193 20.12 17.00 4.78
C VAL A 193 19.39 15.66 4.93
N PRO A 194 19.27 14.85 3.87
CA PRO A 194 18.67 13.52 3.98
C PRO A 194 19.61 12.54 4.70
N TRP A 195 19.05 11.85 5.69
CA TRP A 195 19.63 10.72 6.40
C TRP A 195 18.86 9.47 6.02
N ARG A 196 19.61 8.44 5.62
CA ARG A 196 19.05 7.16 5.19
C ARG A 196 19.66 6.06 6.02
N CYS A 197 18.82 5.13 6.49
CA CYS A 197 19.30 3.84 6.97
C CYS A 197 20.03 3.14 5.82
N GLU A 198 21.16 2.48 6.09
CA GLU A 198 21.83 1.65 5.10
C GLU A 198 20.85 0.54 4.66
N GLN A 199 20.25 0.70 3.47
CA GLN A 199 19.39 -0.30 2.90
C GLN A 199 20.22 -1.57 2.64
N GLY A 200 19.79 -2.70 3.19
CA GLY A 200 20.39 -4.01 2.91
C GLY A 200 20.87 -4.84 4.11
N ARG A 201 20.66 -4.42 5.36
CA ARG A 201 20.87 -5.31 6.53
C ARG A 201 19.53 -5.77 7.08
N ALA A 202 19.18 -7.03 6.79
CA ALA A 202 18.06 -7.71 7.44
C ALA A 202 18.29 -7.76 8.96
N ALA A 203 17.26 -7.45 9.74
CA ALA A 203 17.27 -7.67 11.18
C ALA A 203 16.87 -9.12 11.45
N THR A 204 17.80 -9.92 11.99
CA THR A 204 17.50 -11.29 12.42
C THR A 204 16.83 -11.27 13.78
N VAL A 205 15.59 -11.76 13.85
CA VAL A 205 14.84 -11.97 15.09
C VAL A 205 14.76 -13.47 15.36
N VAL A 206 15.59 -13.99 16.27
CA VAL A 206 15.53 -15.40 16.70
C VAL A 206 14.96 -15.56 18.11
N ALA A 207 14.43 -16.76 18.38
CA ALA A 207 13.89 -17.13 19.68
C ALA A 207 14.97 -17.18 20.78
N LYS A 208 14.58 -16.90 22.02
CA LYS A 208 15.46 -16.75 23.20
C LYS A 208 16.54 -17.85 23.28
N GLY A 209 17.80 -17.41 23.36
CA GLY A 209 18.99 -18.25 23.56
C GLY A 209 20.28 -17.71 22.94
N GLN A 210 20.19 -16.77 21.99
CA GLN A 210 21.34 -16.09 21.38
C GLN A 210 21.09 -14.57 21.36
N PRO A 211 22.12 -13.73 21.66
CA PRO A 211 21.96 -12.28 21.64
C PRO A 211 21.63 -11.81 20.21
N CYS A 212 20.38 -11.38 20.00
CA CYS A 212 19.96 -10.75 18.75
C CYS A 212 20.26 -9.26 18.84
N GLY A 213 21.30 -8.81 18.13
CA GLY A 213 21.48 -7.39 17.85
C GLY A 213 20.80 -7.05 16.52
N ALA A 214 19.64 -6.40 16.56
CA ALA A 214 19.13 -5.69 15.40
C ALA A 214 19.87 -4.35 15.31
N GLY A 215 21.04 -4.35 14.68
CA GLY A 215 21.80 -3.14 14.41
C GLY A 215 21.34 -2.52 13.10
N VAL A 216 20.45 -1.52 13.17
CA VAL A 216 20.13 -0.67 12.01
C VAL A 216 21.11 0.50 12.05
N SER A 217 22.05 0.57 11.11
CA SER A 217 23.00 1.68 10.97
C SER A 217 22.52 2.67 9.90
N ALA A 218 22.44 3.96 10.25
CA ALA A 218 22.24 5.05 9.31
C ALA A 218 23.57 5.73 8.97
N ARG A 219 23.74 6.14 7.70
CA ARG A 219 24.87 6.96 7.24
C ARG A 219 24.35 8.18 6.50
N ARG A 220 25.12 9.28 6.59
CA ARG A 220 24.86 10.52 5.85
C ARG A 220 24.88 10.24 4.34
N GLY A 221 23.78 10.56 3.65
CA GLY A 221 23.69 10.38 2.20
C GLY A 221 24.66 11.31 1.47
N ARG A 222 25.49 10.76 0.57
CA ARG A 222 26.22 11.56 -0.43
C ARG A 222 25.40 11.57 -1.71
N TYR A 223 25.14 12.76 -2.25
CA TYR A 223 24.62 12.92 -3.60
C TYR A 223 25.62 12.33 -4.62
N ARG A 224 25.12 11.52 -5.56
CA ARG A 224 25.78 11.27 -6.85
C ARG A 224 25.02 12.05 -7.91
#